data_AF-A0A1Z9Q5T0-F1
#
_entry.id   AF-A0A1Z9Q5T0-F1
#
_cell.length_a   1.000
_cell.length_b   1.000
_cell.length_c   1.000
_cell.angle_alpha   90.00
_cell.angle_beta   90.00
_cell.angle_gamma   90.00
#
_symmetry.space_group_name_H-M   'P 1'
#
loop_
_entity.id
_entity.type
_entity.pdbx_description
1 polymer ?
#
loop_
_entity_poly.entity_id
_entity_poly.type
_entity_poly.pdbx_seq_one_letter_code
_entity_poly.pdbx_strand_id
1 'polypeptide(L)' 'MRLPLPMQEYSSSVTQQTNNTLEQEDKKNFKKDTDININDGRLILKSPNGTRYNITVDNSGNITASTI' A
#
# COMPACT_ATOMS: atom_id res chain seq x y z
N MET A 1 -7.76 4.25 6.98
CA MET A 1 -8.03 5.46 7.80
C MET A 1 -9.54 5.70 7.86
N ARG A 2 -10.07 6.17 9.00
CA ARG A 2 -11.45 6.68 9.10
C ARG A 2 -11.42 8.19 8.81
N LEU A 3 -12.20 8.64 7.83
CA LEU A 3 -12.22 10.04 7.41
C LEU A 3 -12.90 10.93 8.48
N PRO A 4 -12.42 12.17 8.69
CA PRO A 4 -13.11 13.14 9.53
C PRO A 4 -14.46 13.54 8.92
N LEU A 5 -15.44 13.81 9.77
CA LEU A 5 -16.76 14.26 9.33
C LEU A 5 -16.68 15.69 8.76
N PRO A 6 -17.45 16.01 7.71
CA PRO A 6 -17.46 17.34 7.13
C PRO A 6 -17.97 18.37 8.16
N MET A 7 -17.36 19.54 8.16
CA MET A 7 -17.86 20.67 8.96
C MET A 7 -19.11 21.27 8.31
N GLN A 8 -20.01 21.80 9.12
CA GLN A 8 -21.27 22.40 8.66
C GLN A 8 -21.05 23.73 7.91
N GLU A 9 -19.93 24.42 8.17
CA GLU A 9 -19.51 25.64 7.47
C GLU A 9 -18.08 25.47 6.94
N TYR A 10 -17.83 26.00 5.74
CA TYR A 10 -16.53 25.91 5.10
C TYR A 10 -15.53 26.88 5.73
N SER A 11 -14.37 26.36 6.17
CA SER A 11 -13.25 27.14 6.66
C SER A 11 -11.97 26.71 5.96
N SER A 12 -11.37 27.61 5.19
CA SER A 12 -10.18 27.31 4.38
C SER A 12 -8.96 26.91 5.22
N SER A 13 -8.76 27.54 6.38
CA SER A 13 -7.67 27.22 7.30
C SER A 13 -7.80 25.81 7.89
N VAL A 14 -9.03 25.41 8.23
CA VAL A 14 -9.30 24.08 8.80
C VAL A 14 -9.24 23.00 7.72
N THR A 15 -9.78 23.24 6.52
CA THR A 15 -9.66 22.30 5.38
C THR A 15 -8.20 22.05 5.00
N GLN A 16 -7.35 23.09 4.99
CA GLN A 16 -5.92 22.91 4.72
C GLN A 16 -5.24 22.05 5.79
N GLN A 17 -5.54 22.29 7.07
CA GLN A 17 -5.00 21.49 8.16
C GLN A 17 -5.46 20.03 8.07
N THR A 18 -6.74 19.79 7.72
CA THR A 18 -7.30 18.45 7.51
C THR A 18 -6.66 17.74 6.32
N ASN A 19 -6.49 18.39 5.17
CA ASN A 19 -5.85 17.81 3.99
C ASN A 19 -4.38 17.47 4.27
N ASN A 20 -3.64 18.37 4.93
CA ASN A 20 -2.27 18.11 5.35
C ASN A 20 -2.18 16.87 6.25
N THR A 21 -3.16 16.71 7.16
CA THR A 21 -3.22 15.55 8.04
C THR A 21 -3.56 14.28 7.25
N LEU A 22 -4.53 14.33 6.33
CA LEU A 22 -4.90 13.22 5.45
C LEU A 22 -3.74 12.75 4.56
N GLU A 23 -2.97 13.67 3.96
CA GLU A 23 -1.80 13.32 3.15
C GLU A 23 -0.65 12.75 4.00
N GLN A 24 -0.42 13.30 5.19
CA GLN A 24 0.57 12.77 6.12
C GLN A 24 0.22 11.35 6.57
N GLU A 25 -1.06 11.08 6.81
CA GLU A 25 -1.53 9.75 7.21
C GLU A 25 -1.69 8.79 6.02
N ASP A 26 -1.99 9.24 4.80
CA ASP A 26 -1.94 8.42 3.59
C ASP A 26 -0.51 7.97 3.25
N LYS A 27 0.49 8.85 3.47
CA LYS A 27 1.91 8.50 3.36
C LYS A 27 2.38 7.50 4.41
N LYS A 28 1.80 7.54 5.62
CA LYS A 28 2.09 6.59 6.72
C LYS A 28 1.25 5.31 6.63
N ASN A 29 0.15 5.33 5.88
CA ASN A 29 -0.66 4.16 5.63
C ASN A 29 0.15 3.18 4.78
N PHE A 30 0.44 2.02 5.33
CA PHE A 30 0.88 0.88 4.54
C PHE A 30 -0.24 0.56 3.55
N LYS A 31 -0.10 1.01 2.31
CA LYS A 31 -0.62 0.22 1.21
C LYS A 31 0.13 -1.10 1.36
N LYS A 32 -0.59 -2.18 1.66
CA LYS A 32 -0.11 -3.53 1.33
C LYS A 32 0.63 -3.35 -0.01
N ASP A 33 1.94 -3.65 -0.07
CA ASP A 33 2.75 -3.68 -1.30
C ASP A 33 3.77 -2.55 -1.66
N THR A 34 4.67 -2.05 -0.78
CA THR A 34 5.97 -1.52 -1.32
C THR A 34 6.96 -2.65 -1.61
N ASP A 35 6.95 -3.74 -0.82
CA ASP A 35 7.84 -4.89 -1.05
C ASP A 35 7.16 -6.26 -0.92
N ILE A 36 5.86 -6.31 -0.61
CA ILE A 36 5.06 -7.54 -0.61
C ILE A 36 3.84 -7.25 -1.44
N ASN A 37 3.92 -7.51 -2.75
CA ASN A 37 2.74 -7.38 -3.60
C ASN A 37 1.87 -8.62 -3.52
N ILE A 38 0.67 -8.55 -2.94
CA ILE A 38 -0.27 -9.69 -2.93
C ILE A 38 -1.45 -9.34 -3.85
N ASN A 39 -1.22 -9.44 -5.15
CA ASN A 39 -2.27 -9.37 -6.16
C ASN A 39 -2.23 -10.62 -7.05
N ASP A 40 -3.40 -11.12 -7.43
CA ASP A 40 -3.59 -12.14 -8.47
C ASP A 40 -2.75 -13.44 -8.29
N GLY A 41 -2.62 -13.92 -7.05
CA GLY A 41 -1.91 -15.19 -6.75
C GLY A 41 -0.38 -15.09 -6.80
N ARG A 42 0.17 -13.88 -6.87
CA ARG A 42 1.62 -13.61 -6.89
C ARG A 42 2.04 -12.78 -5.69
N LEU A 43 3.16 -13.16 -5.08
CA LEU A 43 3.86 -12.46 -4.01
C LEU A 43 5.19 -11.92 -4.57
N ILE A 44 5.35 -10.60 -4.62
CA ILE A 44 6.66 -10.00 -4.93
C ILE A 44 7.43 -9.81 -3.64
N LEU A 45 8.72 -10.20 -3.61
CA LEU A 45 9.66 -9.91 -2.53
C LEU A 45 10.86 -9.16 -3.09
N LYS A 46 11.40 -8.21 -2.34
CA LYS A 46 12.64 -7.53 -2.70
C LYS A 46 13.72 -7.87 -1.67
N SER A 47 14.85 -8.39 -2.11
CA SER A 47 16.00 -8.63 -1.25
C SER A 47 16.75 -7.32 -0.95
N PRO A 48 17.57 -7.27 0.11
CA PRO A 48 18.28 -6.05 0.51
C PRO A 48 19.22 -5.48 -0.55
N ASN A 49 19.76 -6.32 -1.43
CA ASN A 49 20.60 -5.92 -2.57
C ASN A 49 19.79 -5.40 -3.77
N GLY A 50 18.45 -5.34 -3.66
CA GLY A 50 17.56 -4.82 -4.68
C GLY A 50 17.00 -5.85 -5.66
N THR A 51 17.47 -7.11 -5.63
CA THR A 51 16.90 -8.18 -6.46
C THR A 51 15.45 -8.40 -6.10
N ARG A 52 14.59 -8.51 -7.11
CA ARG A 52 13.18 -8.79 -6.91
C ARG A 52 12.91 -10.25 -7.20
N TYR A 53 12.07 -10.85 -6.39
CA TYR A 53 11.60 -12.21 -6.50
C TYR A 53 10.10 -12.19 -6.69
N ASN A 54 9.62 -13.09 -7.52
CA ASN A 54 8.22 -13.43 -7.60
C ASN A 54 8.01 -14.82 -7.04
N ILE A 55 6.96 -14.96 -6.24
CA ILE A 55 6.46 -16.23 -5.71
C ILE A 55 5.05 -16.40 -6.27
N THR A 56 4.78 -17.52 -6.93
CA THR A 56 3.46 -17.83 -7.52
C THR A 56 2.99 -19.20 -7.07
N VAL A 57 1.67 -19.36 -6.98
CA VAL A 57 1.03 -20.65 -6.72
C VAL A 57 0.18 -21.03 -7.92
N ASP A 58 0.36 -22.24 -8.45
CA ASP A 58 -0.46 -22.75 -9.56
C ASP A 58 -1.76 -23.42 -9.08
N ASN A 59 -2.62 -23.81 -10.03
CA ASN A 59 -3.91 -24.46 -9.72
C ASN A 59 -3.76 -25.86 -9.09
N SER A 60 -2.58 -26.47 -9.14
CA SER A 60 -2.26 -27.72 -8.48
C SER A 60 -1.66 -27.51 -7.08
N GLY A 61 -1.48 -26.25 -6.66
CA GLY A 61 -0.93 -25.87 -5.36
C GLY A 61 0.60 -25.85 -5.32
N ASN A 62 1.30 -25.90 -6.46
CA ASN A 62 2.75 -25.83 -6.48
C ASN A 62 3.22 -24.39 -6.29
N ILE A 63 4.19 -24.20 -5.40
CA ILE A 63 4.83 -22.91 -5.12
C ILE A 63 6.11 -22.79 -5.96
N THR A 64 6.22 -21.73 -6.75
CA THR A 64 7.44 -21.41 -7.52
C THR A 64 8.00 -20.07 -7.09
N ALA A 65 9.33 -19.97 -7.00
CA ALA A 65 10.03 -18.71 -6.75
C ALA A 65 11.02 -18.43 -7.89
N SER A 66 11.03 -17.20 -8.42
CA SER A 66 11.92 -16.81 -9.51
C SER A 66 12.29 -15.33 -9.42
N THR A 67 13.47 -14.96 -9.91
CA THR A 67 13.91 -13.56 -9.96
C THR A 67 13.22 -12.80 -11.10
N ILE A 68 13.03 -11.49 -10.93
CA ILE A 68 12.54 -10.55 -11.96
C ILE A 68 13.42 -9.32 -12.09
#